data_AF-A0A1V8TDY8-F1
#
_entry.id   AF-A0A1V8TDY8-F1
#
_cell.length_a   1.000
_cell.length_b   1.000
_cell.length_c   1.000
_cell.angle_alpha   90.00
_cell.angle_beta   90.00
_cell.angle_gamma   90.00
#
_symmetry.space_group_name_H-M   'P 1'
#
loop_
_entity.id
_entity.type
_entity.pdbx_description
1 polymer ?
#
loop_
_entity_poly.entity_id
_entity_poly.type
_entity_poly.pdbx_seq_one_letter_code
_entity_poly.pdbx_strand_id
1 'polypeptide(L)'
;MRFSTLLSALAGASLTTARIVGFYAPDYIHVHNPVTFCLEGVGYIQKVEDVTMTFGIYDYLQEKYLGSVFDVVELGEGKSNIVGNISVSVSVPQIYEGDVTITAALLSLYGVSKLPVTTYFYTNVTIGAFTSDVYVGSEYEGTD
;
A
#
# COMPACT_ATOMS: atom_id res chain seq x y z
N MET A 1 -26.88 -39.38 -40.56
CA MET A 1 -25.65 -38.85 -39.92
C MET A 1 -26.09 -37.87 -38.85
N ARG A 2 -25.84 -38.16 -37.56
CA ARG A 2 -26.21 -37.26 -36.46
C ARG A 2 -25.03 -36.32 -36.20
N PHE A 3 -25.27 -35.03 -36.36
CA PHE A 3 -24.27 -33.97 -36.21
C PHE A 3 -24.13 -33.65 -34.72
N SER A 4 -22.99 -34.02 -34.14
CA SER A 4 -22.66 -33.75 -32.74
C SER A 4 -22.26 -32.28 -32.59
N THR A 5 -23.00 -31.50 -31.80
CA THR A 5 -22.59 -30.15 -31.40
C THR A 5 -21.95 -30.22 -30.03
N LEU A 6 -20.62 -30.15 -29.98
CA LEU A 6 -19.87 -29.96 -28.73
C LEU A 6 -19.93 -28.47 -28.39
N LEU A 7 -20.68 -28.13 -27.33
CA LEU A 7 -20.63 -26.80 -26.71
C LEU A 7 -19.33 -26.71 -25.90
N SER A 8 -18.34 -25.99 -26.41
CA SER A 8 -17.14 -25.62 -25.65
C SER A 8 -17.52 -24.50 -24.67
N ALA A 9 -17.73 -24.86 -23.40
CA ALA A 9 -17.84 -23.89 -22.32
C ALA A 9 -16.45 -23.25 -22.09
N LEU A 10 -16.25 -22.02 -22.55
CA LEU A 10 -15.15 -21.18 -22.08
C LEU A 10 -15.40 -20.88 -20.60
N ALA A 11 -14.73 -21.60 -19.71
CA ALA A 11 -14.60 -21.17 -18.33
C ALA A 11 -13.78 -19.87 -18.34
N GLY A 12 -14.47 -18.72 -18.29
CA GLY A 12 -13.83 -17.43 -18.09
C GLY A 12 -13.18 -17.42 -16.72
N ALA A 13 -11.85 -17.55 -16.66
CA ALA A 13 -11.11 -17.25 -15.45
C ALA A 13 -11.40 -15.77 -15.13
N SER A 14 -12.12 -15.53 -14.03
CA SER A 14 -12.29 -14.18 -13.51
C SER A 14 -10.90 -13.65 -13.18
N LEU A 15 -10.38 -12.74 -14.01
CA LEU A 15 -9.18 -11.97 -13.70
C LEU A 15 -9.55 -11.09 -12.51
N THR A 16 -9.27 -11.58 -11.30
CA THR A 16 -9.38 -10.80 -10.08
C THR A 16 -8.35 -9.68 -10.16
N THR A 17 -8.82 -8.47 -10.49
CA THR A 17 -8.03 -7.24 -10.38
C THR A 17 -8.15 -6.67 -8.98
N ALA A 18 -7.13 -5.95 -8.53
CA ALA A 18 -7.04 -5.39 -7.19
C ALA A 18 -6.36 -4.03 -7.20
N ARG A 19 -6.50 -3.30 -6.10
CA ARG A 19 -5.79 -2.04 -5.83
C ARG A 19 -5.37 -1.98 -4.37
N ILE A 20 -4.33 -1.22 -4.08
CA ILE A 20 -3.97 -0.90 -2.70
C ILE A 20 -4.90 0.21 -2.16
N VAL A 21 -5.40 0.02 -0.94
CA VAL A 21 -6.30 0.98 -0.26
C VAL A 21 -5.81 1.44 1.11
N GLY A 22 -4.61 1.02 1.51
CA GLY A 22 -4.01 1.41 2.78
C GLY A 22 -2.77 0.59 3.10
N PHE A 23 -2.22 0.84 4.28
CA PHE A 23 -1.14 0.06 4.87
C PHE A 23 -1.37 -0.17 6.36
N TYR A 24 -0.68 -1.18 6.89
CA TYR A 24 -0.58 -1.47 8.30
C TYR A 24 0.88 -1.38 8.71
N ALA A 25 1.14 -0.69 9.82
CA ALA A 25 2.45 -0.61 10.46
C ALA A 25 2.35 -1.14 11.89
N PRO A 26 3.45 -1.66 12.48
CA PRO A 26 3.47 -1.94 13.91
C PRO A 26 3.16 -0.69 14.72
N ASP A 27 2.37 -0.83 15.78
CA ASP A 27 2.02 0.29 16.68
C ASP A 27 3.25 0.83 17.44
N TYR A 28 4.26 -0.01 17.61
CA TYR A 28 5.55 0.32 18.18
C TYR A 28 6.68 -0.20 17.28
N ILE A 29 7.61 0.68 16.86
CA ILE A 29 8.64 0.40 15.84
C ILE A 29 10.05 0.59 16.42
N HIS A 30 10.91 -0.41 16.23
CA HIS A 30 12.31 -0.36 16.67
C HIS A 30 13.11 0.62 15.81
N VAL A 31 13.83 1.56 16.43
CA VAL A 31 14.83 2.38 15.75
C VAL A 31 15.94 1.49 15.18
N HIS A 32 16.43 1.70 13.96
CA HIS A 32 17.58 1.00 13.32
C HIS A 32 17.33 -0.26 12.48
N ASN A 33 16.22 -0.98 12.65
CA ASN A 33 16.00 -2.21 11.90
C ASN A 33 14.91 -2.00 10.85
N PRO A 34 15.05 -2.57 9.64
CA PRO A 34 13.94 -2.65 8.71
C PRO A 34 12.76 -3.37 9.38
N VAL A 35 11.58 -2.81 9.22
CA VAL A 35 10.33 -3.30 9.78
C VAL A 35 9.38 -3.65 8.65
N THR A 36 8.59 -4.70 8.84
CA THR A 36 7.60 -5.12 7.85
C THR A 36 6.35 -4.27 7.98
N PHE A 37 5.98 -3.58 6.91
CA PHE A 37 4.66 -2.99 6.74
C PHE A 37 3.84 -3.92 5.83
N CYS A 38 2.52 -3.89 5.97
CA CYS A 38 1.61 -4.67 5.15
C CYS A 38 0.70 -3.73 4.36
N LEU A 39 0.75 -3.77 3.03
CA LEU A 39 -0.17 -3.02 2.19
C LEU A 39 -1.47 -3.80 2.01
N GLU A 40 -2.60 -3.11 2.03
CA GLU A 40 -3.92 -3.73 1.90
C GLU A 40 -4.38 -3.74 0.44
N GLY A 41 -4.31 -4.90 -0.19
CA GLY A 41 -4.85 -5.12 -1.52
C GLY A 41 -6.30 -5.60 -1.48
N VAL A 42 -7.21 -4.85 -2.10
CA VAL A 42 -8.64 -5.24 -2.20
C VAL A 42 -9.06 -5.42 -3.65
N GLY A 43 -10.01 -6.33 -3.87
CA GLY A 43 -10.59 -6.56 -5.19
C GLY A 43 -11.14 -5.26 -5.79
N TYR A 44 -10.87 -5.03 -7.06
CA TYR A 44 -11.27 -3.82 -7.77
C TYR A 44 -11.76 -4.17 -9.17
N ILE A 45 -12.73 -3.42 -9.70
CA ILE A 45 -13.40 -3.73 -10.97
C ILE A 45 -12.52 -3.50 -12.23
N GLN A 46 -11.37 -2.85 -12.07
CA GLN A 46 -10.44 -2.52 -13.16
C GLN A 46 -9.02 -2.88 -12.75
N LYS A 47 -8.13 -3.11 -13.72
CA LYS A 47 -6.70 -3.28 -13.45
C LYS A 47 -6.11 -1.97 -12.94
N VAL A 48 -5.38 -2.05 -11.83
CA VAL A 48 -4.59 -0.95 -11.26
C VAL A 48 -3.13 -1.35 -11.26
N GLU A 49 -2.27 -0.44 -11.65
CA GLU A 49 -0.83 -0.57 -11.46
C GLU A 49 -0.41 0.39 -10.37
N ASP A 50 -0.29 -0.12 -9.15
CA ASP A 50 0.30 0.57 -8.03
C ASP A 50 1.82 0.64 -8.27
N VAL A 51 2.36 1.85 -8.44
CA VAL A 51 3.72 2.08 -8.94
C VAL A 51 4.69 2.19 -7.78
N THR A 52 4.42 3.13 -6.87
CA THR A 52 5.27 3.42 -5.71
C THR A 52 4.42 3.79 -4.50
N MET A 53 4.91 3.40 -3.32
CA MET A 53 4.46 3.91 -2.03
C MET A 53 5.62 4.64 -1.37
N THR A 54 5.49 5.96 -1.20
CA THR A 54 6.50 6.79 -0.52
C THR A 54 6.06 7.01 0.92
N PHE A 55 6.94 6.76 1.88
CA PHE A 55 6.68 6.95 3.30
C PHE A 55 7.44 8.15 3.87
N GLY A 56 6.77 8.89 4.76
CA GLY A 56 7.35 10.01 5.47
C GLY A 56 6.84 10.12 6.90
N ILE A 57 7.43 11.01 7.69
CA ILE A 57 6.99 11.32 9.05
C ILE A 57 6.54 12.77 9.10
N TYR A 58 5.30 12.98 9.52
CA TYR A 58 4.67 14.29 9.60
C TYR A 58 5.38 15.23 10.58
N ASP A 59 5.60 16.48 10.16
CA ASP A 59 6.31 17.52 10.91
C ASP A 59 5.51 18.83 11.07
N TYR A 60 4.17 18.75 11.05
CA TYR A 60 3.23 19.86 11.35
C TYR A 60 3.24 21.05 10.38
N LEU A 61 3.67 20.87 9.13
CA LEU A 61 3.77 21.99 8.18
C LEU A 61 2.46 22.33 7.43
N GLN A 62 1.69 21.34 6.97
CA GLN A 62 0.42 21.53 6.23
C GLN A 62 -0.36 20.19 6.08
N GLU A 63 -1.65 20.24 5.72
CA GLU A 63 -2.45 19.02 5.42
C GLU A 63 -1.88 18.23 4.23
N LYS A 64 -2.05 16.90 4.26
CA LYS A 64 -1.58 15.94 3.23
C LYS A 64 -0.10 16.08 2.87
N TYR A 65 0.72 16.53 3.82
CA TYR A 65 2.17 16.64 3.68
C TYR A 65 2.86 15.37 4.15
N LEU A 66 3.78 14.85 3.33
CA LEU A 66 4.55 13.67 3.71
C LEU A 66 5.55 13.93 4.86
N GLY A 67 5.85 15.20 5.14
CA GLY A 67 6.89 15.54 6.10
C GLY A 67 8.27 15.11 5.60
N SER A 68 9.07 14.59 6.51
CA SER A 68 10.38 14.05 6.17
C SER A 68 10.26 12.65 5.59
N VAL A 69 10.43 12.54 4.27
CA VAL A 69 10.44 11.27 3.54
C VAL A 69 11.61 10.41 4.01
N PHE A 70 11.33 9.14 4.28
CA PHE A 70 12.33 8.23 4.79
C PHE A 70 12.47 6.92 4.00
N ASP A 71 11.44 6.51 3.24
CA ASP A 71 11.53 5.32 2.40
C ASP A 71 10.62 5.43 1.17
N VAL A 72 10.99 4.72 0.11
CA VAL A 72 10.20 4.60 -1.12
C VAL A 72 10.18 3.13 -1.53
N VAL A 73 8.98 2.54 -1.53
CA VAL A 73 8.78 1.17 -1.97
C VAL A 73 8.32 1.17 -3.41
N GLU A 74 9.14 0.62 -4.29
CA GLU A 74 8.74 0.23 -5.64
C GLU A 74 7.87 -1.03 -5.56
N LEU A 75 6.66 -0.93 -6.11
CA LEU A 75 5.69 -2.02 -6.04
C LEU A 75 5.81 -2.92 -7.27
N GLY A 76 5.77 -2.32 -8.47
CA GLY A 76 5.88 -3.03 -9.74
C GLY A 76 4.85 -4.16 -9.89
N GLU A 77 5.05 -5.03 -10.87
CA GLU A 77 4.09 -6.12 -11.15
C GLU A 77 3.98 -7.14 -10.02
N GLY A 78 5.04 -7.30 -9.21
CA GLY A 78 5.10 -8.30 -8.14
C GLY A 78 4.42 -7.89 -6.83
N LYS A 79 4.10 -6.61 -6.63
CA LYS A 79 3.46 -6.07 -5.40
C LYS A 79 2.28 -5.14 -5.73
N SER A 80 1.70 -5.27 -6.90
CA SER A 80 0.53 -4.53 -7.37
C SER A 80 -0.54 -5.49 -7.86
N ASN A 81 -1.82 -5.08 -7.81
CA ASN A 81 -2.94 -5.86 -8.33
C ASN A 81 -3.04 -7.28 -7.71
N ILE A 82 -2.74 -7.36 -6.41
CA ILE A 82 -2.86 -8.58 -5.58
C ILE A 82 -3.96 -8.35 -4.55
N VAL A 83 -4.82 -9.34 -4.34
CA VAL A 83 -5.81 -9.32 -3.25
C VAL A 83 -5.16 -9.89 -1.98
N GLY A 84 -5.36 -9.20 -0.86
CA GLY A 84 -4.80 -9.55 0.45
C GLY A 84 -3.60 -8.69 0.83
N ASN A 85 -2.91 -9.11 1.89
CA ASN A 85 -1.80 -8.36 2.46
C ASN A 85 -0.52 -8.53 1.64
N ILE A 86 0.14 -7.42 1.35
CA ILE A 86 1.40 -7.36 0.61
C ILE A 86 2.49 -6.85 1.55
N SER A 87 3.41 -7.74 1.96
CA SER A 87 4.48 -7.37 2.88
C SER A 87 5.59 -6.58 2.19
N VAL A 88 5.97 -5.46 2.79
CA VAL A 88 7.06 -4.59 2.33
C VAL A 88 7.99 -4.28 3.49
N SER A 89 9.30 -4.26 3.22
CA SER A 89 10.32 -3.93 4.21
C SER A 89 10.59 -2.43 4.16
N VAL A 90 10.53 -1.77 5.30
CA VAL A 90 10.61 -0.31 5.43
C VAL A 90 11.62 0.06 6.52
N SER A 91 12.53 0.99 6.25
CA SER A 91 13.56 1.40 7.20
C SER A 91 13.29 2.78 7.80
N VAL A 92 12.83 2.82 9.04
CA VAL A 92 12.55 4.09 9.74
C VAL A 92 13.84 4.71 10.29
N PRO A 93 14.12 6.02 10.06
CA PRO A 93 15.36 6.66 10.50
C PRO A 93 15.44 6.77 12.02
N GLN A 94 16.66 6.66 12.56
CA GLN A 94 16.92 6.73 14.01
C GLN A 94 16.62 8.12 14.62
N ILE A 95 16.56 9.18 13.81
CA ILE A 95 16.38 10.55 14.32
C ILE A 95 14.99 10.82 14.93
N TYR A 96 14.07 9.84 14.85
CA TYR A 96 12.73 9.91 15.43
C TYR A 96 12.62 8.99 16.65
N GLU A 97 12.00 9.49 17.71
CA GLU A 97 11.68 8.74 18.92
C GLU A 97 10.38 9.28 19.52
N GLY A 98 9.57 8.41 20.11
CA GLY A 98 8.27 8.76 20.67
C GLY A 98 7.14 8.69 19.65
N ASP A 99 6.03 9.35 19.96
CA ASP A 99 4.81 9.31 19.17
C ASP A 99 4.97 10.13 17.89
N VAL A 100 4.70 9.50 16.75
CA VAL A 100 4.81 10.11 15.42
C VAL A 100 3.64 9.70 14.53
N THR A 101 3.39 10.50 13.50
CA THR A 101 2.46 10.15 12.43
C THR A 101 3.27 9.74 11.20
N ILE A 102 3.17 8.46 10.82
CA ILE A 102 3.65 7.98 9.54
C ILE A 102 2.65 8.41 8.48
N THR A 103 3.15 8.97 7.40
CA THR A 103 2.39 9.36 6.22
C THR A 103 2.84 8.53 5.03
N ALA A 104 1.96 8.36 4.05
CA ALA A 104 2.32 7.72 2.81
C ALA A 104 1.61 8.32 1.60
N ALA A 105 2.28 8.32 0.46
CA ALA A 105 1.71 8.65 -0.84
C ALA A 105 1.85 7.46 -1.78
N LEU A 106 0.71 6.97 -2.27
CA LEU A 106 0.62 5.92 -3.27
C LEU A 106 0.38 6.53 -4.64
N LEU A 107 1.28 6.28 -5.58
CA LEU A 107 1.06 6.56 -7.00
C LEU A 107 0.52 5.31 -7.69
N SER A 108 -0.63 5.41 -8.33
CA SER A 108 -1.24 4.32 -9.09
C SER A 108 -1.66 4.77 -10.49
N LEU A 109 -1.64 3.83 -11.45
CA LEU A 109 -2.10 4.02 -12.82
C LEU A 109 -3.37 3.19 -13.06
N TYR A 110 -4.47 3.86 -13.36
CA TYR A 110 -5.78 3.22 -13.50
C TYR A 110 -6.12 2.89 -14.96
N GLY A 111 -6.59 1.65 -15.16
CA GLY A 111 -7.19 1.19 -16.41
C GLY A 111 -6.21 1.14 -17.59
N VAL A 112 -6.77 1.02 -18.80
CA VAL A 112 -6.00 0.95 -20.05
C VAL A 112 -5.32 2.29 -20.37
N SER A 113 -5.96 3.39 -19.99
CA SER A 113 -5.45 4.74 -20.22
C SER A 113 -4.30 5.15 -19.30
N LYS A 114 -3.97 4.33 -18.30
CA LYS A 114 -2.89 4.58 -17.32
C LYS A 114 -3.01 5.95 -16.65
N LEU A 115 -4.24 6.30 -16.24
CA LEU A 115 -4.50 7.58 -15.59
C LEU A 115 -3.79 7.61 -14.22
N PRO A 116 -2.88 8.56 -13.98
CA PRO A 116 -2.17 8.65 -12.71
C PRO A 116 -3.08 9.21 -11.61
N VAL A 117 -3.03 8.58 -10.45
CA VAL A 117 -3.76 8.97 -9.24
C VAL A 117 -2.80 8.88 -8.07
N THR A 118 -2.76 9.92 -7.24
CA THR A 118 -1.98 9.94 -6.01
C THR A 118 -2.91 9.90 -4.81
N THR A 119 -2.76 8.90 -3.95
CA THR A 119 -3.57 8.73 -2.74
C THR A 119 -2.71 8.96 -1.51
N TYR A 120 -3.24 9.70 -0.52
CA TYR A 120 -2.58 9.97 0.74
C TYR A 120 -3.11 9.06 1.85
N PHE A 121 -2.22 8.64 2.73
CA PHE A 121 -2.49 7.81 3.89
C PHE A 121 -1.73 8.31 5.10
N TYR A 122 -2.26 8.06 6.30
CA TYR A 122 -1.51 8.28 7.52
C TYR A 122 -1.90 7.29 8.63
N THR A 123 -1.00 7.08 9.58
CA THR A 123 -1.27 6.33 10.80
C THR A 123 -0.36 6.82 11.94
N ASN A 124 -0.80 6.67 13.18
CA ASN A 124 -0.04 7.06 14.36
C ASN A 124 0.65 5.84 14.97
N VAL A 125 1.94 5.98 15.27
CA VAL A 125 2.78 4.93 15.87
C VAL A 125 3.71 5.52 16.91
N THR A 126 4.35 4.67 17.71
CA THR A 126 5.44 5.05 18.60
C THR A 126 6.76 4.46 18.08
N ILE A 127 7.81 5.26 18.01
CA ILE A 127 9.16 4.80 17.65
C ILE A 127 10.01 4.66 18.93
N GLY A 128 10.70 3.53 19.09
CA GLY A 128 11.56 3.31 20.26
C GLY A 128 12.35 1.99 20.25
N ALA A 129 12.40 1.31 21.38
CA ALA A 129 13.40 0.27 21.68
C ALA A 129 13.05 -1.18 21.27
N PHE A 130 11.91 -1.44 20.63
CA PHE A 130 11.51 -2.76 20.11
C PHE A 130 10.48 -2.60 18.99
N THR A 131 10.12 -3.69 18.29
CA THR A 131 9.01 -3.71 17.34
C THR A 131 7.91 -4.61 17.88
N SER A 132 6.67 -4.11 17.85
CA SER A 132 5.48 -4.83 18.30
C SER A 132 4.94 -5.79 17.23
N ASP A 133 4.22 -6.83 17.66
CA ASP A 133 3.43 -7.72 16.79
C ASP A 133 2.01 -7.18 16.54
N VAL A 134 1.62 -6.10 17.21
CA VAL A 134 0.32 -5.42 17.04
C VAL A 134 0.47 -4.38 15.93
N TYR A 135 -0.48 -4.38 14.99
CA TYR A 135 -0.47 -3.49 13.84
C TYR A 135 -1.64 -2.50 13.89
N VAL A 136 -1.38 -1.27 13.50
CA VAL A 136 -2.37 -0.21 13.28
C VAL A 136 -2.54 0.03 11.78
N GLY A 137 -3.80 0.19 11.36
CA GLY A 137 -4.13 0.50 9.97
C GLY A 137 -4.01 1.99 9.68
N SER A 138 -3.76 2.32 8.42
CA SER A 138 -3.78 3.68 7.93
C SER A 138 -5.20 4.17 7.66
N GLU A 139 -5.44 5.45 7.91
CA GLU A 139 -6.65 6.12 7.46
C GLU A 139 -6.50 6.55 6.00
N TYR A 140 -7.58 6.42 5.23
CA TYR A 140 -7.67 6.86 3.84
C TYR A 140 -8.18 8.29 3.82
N GLU A 141 -7.37 9.20 3.29
CA GLU A 141 -7.81 10.54 2.94
C GLU A 141 -7.74 10.69 1.43
N GLY A 142 -8.92 10.75 0.81
CA GLY A 142 -9.07 10.72 -0.64
C GLY A 142 -8.29 11.80 -1.39
N THR A 143 -8.13 11.57 -2.68
CA THR A 143 -7.46 12.48 -3.62
C THR A 143 -8.14 13.84 -3.67
N ASP A 144 -7.35 14.91 -3.78
CA ASP A 144 -7.85 16.20 -4.30
C ASP A 144 -8.01 16.14 -5.83
#